data_AF-A0A5J4KHL4-F1
#
_entry.id   AF-A0A5J4KHL4-F1
#
_cell.length_a   1.000
_cell.length_b   1.000
_cell.length_c   1.000
_cell.angle_alpha   90.00
_cell.angle_beta   90.00
_cell.angle_gamma   90.00
#
_symmetry.space_group_name_H-M   'P 1'
#
loop_
_entity.id
_entity.type
_entity.pdbx_description
1 polymer ?
#
loop_
_entity_poly.entity_id
_entity_poly.type
_entity_poly.pdbx_seq_one_letter_code
_entity_poly.pdbx_strand_id
1 'polypeptide(L)'
;MVHFAGEDVIFEALSSMSQLASRTASYKLTCRCGHSFECQIYEYVNVARDPQLRYAVLAGRLNVVTCPACGRRAQARRPFVYSDPPNHLLAYVHPRDNVPREGRELIEAKLRDVYERVAQRPGEAGEGPGSAVEQGAETPDEGEMAASLAAAVRGASGEIPPLQVIFGLDQLALLINAGLSQDERLGKIALRTQSRSTAQRGQMFDIARRLAREMQCIVEEEEQGETYTVWLYGPRRQIGAIMRALAPRG
;
A
#
# COMPACT_ATOMS: atom_id res chain seq x y z
N MET A 1 16.98 -17.96 13.48
CA MET A 1 16.42 -16.59 13.59
C MET A 1 16.07 -16.15 12.18
N VAL A 2 14.80 -15.90 11.86
CA VAL A 2 14.41 -15.44 10.52
C VAL A 2 14.23 -13.93 10.61
N HIS A 3 15.21 -13.16 10.16
CA HIS A 3 15.05 -11.71 10.03
C HIS A 3 13.96 -11.42 9.02
N PHE A 4 12.89 -10.76 9.45
CA PHE A 4 11.94 -10.18 8.52
C PHE A 4 12.54 -8.86 8.02
N ALA A 5 12.77 -8.76 6.72
CA ALA A 5 13.06 -7.48 6.09
C ALA A 5 11.89 -6.54 6.38
N GLY A 6 12.16 -5.50 7.17
CA GLY A 6 11.15 -4.55 7.61
C GLY A 6 10.72 -4.61 9.08
N GLU A 7 11.40 -5.31 9.99
CA GLU A 7 11.16 -5.15 11.44
C GLU A 7 11.34 -3.67 11.88
N ASP A 8 12.43 -3.02 11.45
CA ASP A 8 12.65 -1.58 11.66
C ASP A 8 11.59 -0.72 10.95
N VAL A 9 11.14 -1.15 9.77
CA VAL A 9 10.09 -0.46 8.99
C VAL A 9 8.75 -0.51 9.72
N ILE A 10 8.40 -1.67 10.32
CA ILE A 10 7.19 -1.84 11.13
C ILE A 10 7.30 -0.98 12.38
N PHE A 11 8.44 -1.01 13.09
CA PHE A 11 8.66 -0.21 14.31
C PHE A 11 8.54 1.31 14.05
N GLU A 12 9.25 1.81 13.05
CA GLU A 12 9.25 3.24 12.68
C GLU A 12 7.90 3.69 12.12
N ALA A 13 7.26 2.87 11.29
CA ALA A 13 5.92 3.15 10.79
C ALA A 13 4.92 3.26 11.96
N LEU A 14 4.87 2.27 12.85
CA LEU A 14 3.94 2.23 13.99
C LEU A 14 4.13 3.42 14.94
N SER A 15 5.37 3.87 15.16
CA SER A 15 5.68 4.96 16.10
C SER A 15 5.19 6.34 15.65
N SER A 16 5.09 6.58 14.33
CA SER A 16 4.76 7.90 13.73
C SER A 16 3.85 7.81 12.50
N MET A 17 2.90 6.86 12.51
CA MET A 17 2.08 6.41 11.35
C MET A 17 1.56 7.52 10.42
N SER A 18 1.08 8.64 10.98
CA SER A 18 0.43 9.72 10.24
C SER A 18 1.41 10.70 9.57
N GLN A 19 2.66 10.76 10.05
CA GLN A 19 3.66 11.72 9.58
C GLN A 19 4.69 11.09 8.62
N LEU A 20 4.98 9.80 8.78
CA LEU A 20 5.98 9.10 7.98
C LEU A 20 5.54 8.97 6.50
N ALA A 21 6.38 9.44 5.58
CA ALA A 21 6.16 9.28 4.14
C ALA A 21 6.31 7.81 3.70
N SER A 22 5.79 7.45 2.52
CA SER A 22 6.00 6.10 1.97
C SER A 22 7.49 5.83 1.71
N ARG A 23 7.97 4.63 2.04
CA ARG A 23 9.38 4.23 1.88
C ARG A 23 9.54 3.12 0.86
N THR A 24 10.57 3.28 0.04
CA THR A 24 11.12 2.24 -0.85
C THR A 24 12.50 1.80 -0.38
N ALA A 25 12.90 0.58 -0.75
CA ALA A 25 14.26 0.07 -0.63
C ALA A 25 14.74 -0.51 -1.97
N SER A 26 16.07 -0.48 -2.20
CA SER A 26 16.68 -1.07 -3.40
C SER A 26 16.78 -2.59 -3.25
N TYR A 27 16.31 -3.31 -4.27
CA TYR A 27 16.40 -4.76 -4.35
C TYR A 27 16.97 -5.20 -5.70
N LYS A 28 17.96 -6.11 -5.65
CA LYS A 28 18.41 -6.86 -6.82
C LYS A 28 17.41 -7.97 -7.16
N LEU A 29 16.86 -7.94 -8.37
CA LEU A 29 15.95 -8.96 -8.90
C LEU A 29 16.52 -9.57 -10.18
N THR A 30 16.29 -10.87 -10.36
CA THR A 30 16.64 -11.60 -11.58
C THR A 30 15.37 -11.92 -12.36
N CYS A 31 15.28 -11.44 -13.60
CA CYS A 31 14.17 -11.78 -14.50
C CYS A 31 14.28 -13.23 -15.00
N ARG A 32 13.16 -13.82 -15.44
CA ARG A 32 13.14 -15.12 -16.12
C ARG A 32 13.94 -15.18 -17.43
N CYS A 33 14.43 -14.05 -17.96
CA CYS A 33 15.39 -14.03 -19.08
C CYS A 33 16.87 -14.12 -18.62
N GLY A 34 17.14 -14.26 -17.31
CA GLY A 34 18.49 -14.29 -16.74
C GLY A 34 19.06 -12.92 -16.36
N HIS A 35 18.55 -11.82 -16.95
CA HIS A 35 19.04 -10.48 -16.62
C HIS A 35 18.72 -10.09 -15.17
N SER A 36 19.75 -9.66 -14.44
CA SER A 36 19.65 -9.19 -13.05
C SER A 36 19.86 -7.69 -12.97
N PHE A 37 18.96 -6.99 -12.27
CA PHE A 37 18.91 -5.53 -12.20
C PHE A 37 18.44 -5.08 -10.81
N GLU A 38 18.74 -3.83 -10.45
CA GLU A 38 18.22 -3.21 -9.23
C GLU A 38 16.88 -2.49 -9.48
N CYS A 39 16.04 -2.44 -8.47
CA CYS A 39 14.74 -1.80 -8.52
C CYS A 39 14.33 -1.28 -7.13
N GLN A 40 13.55 -0.20 -7.11
CA GLN A 40 12.97 0.34 -5.88
C GLN A 40 11.61 -0.33 -5.61
N ILE A 41 11.47 -0.92 -4.43
CA ILE A 41 10.25 -1.62 -4.00
C ILE A 41 9.71 -0.94 -2.75
N TYR A 42 8.42 -0.62 -2.70
CA TYR A 42 7.77 -0.09 -1.51
C TYR A 42 7.73 -1.15 -0.41
N GLU A 43 8.24 -0.78 0.77
CA GLU A 43 8.16 -1.55 2.01
C GLU A 43 7.15 -0.94 2.99
N TYR A 44 6.94 0.38 2.89
CA TYR A 44 5.88 1.10 3.59
C TYR A 44 5.15 2.02 2.63
N VAL A 45 3.82 1.96 2.64
CA VAL A 45 2.92 2.81 1.85
C VAL A 45 2.01 3.56 2.81
N ASN A 46 2.07 4.89 2.80
CA ASN A 46 1.19 5.75 3.58
C ASN A 46 0.33 6.61 2.64
N VAL A 47 -0.94 6.24 2.46
CA VAL A 47 -1.80 6.96 1.50
C VAL A 47 -2.40 8.25 2.06
N ALA A 48 -2.17 8.58 3.34
CA ALA A 48 -2.42 9.92 3.86
C ALA A 48 -1.34 10.93 3.40
N ARG A 49 -0.11 10.45 3.12
CA ARG A 49 1.00 11.25 2.60
C ARG A 49 1.12 11.16 1.09
N ASP A 50 0.90 9.97 0.54
CA ASP A 50 1.02 9.65 -0.88
C ASP A 50 -0.30 9.04 -1.44
N PRO A 51 -1.40 9.82 -1.57
CA PRO A 51 -2.73 9.28 -1.94
C PRO A 51 -2.77 8.53 -3.27
N GLN A 52 -1.85 8.83 -4.18
CA GLN A 52 -1.68 8.14 -5.45
C GLN A 52 -1.43 6.64 -5.24
N LEU A 53 -0.68 6.22 -4.21
CA LEU A 53 -0.31 4.82 -4.00
C LEU A 53 -1.52 3.94 -3.66
N ARG A 54 -2.63 4.49 -3.16
CA ARG A 54 -3.92 3.78 -3.08
C ARG A 54 -4.35 3.28 -4.46
N TYR A 55 -4.24 4.12 -5.48
CA TYR A 55 -4.57 3.77 -6.86
C TYR A 55 -3.52 2.88 -7.52
N ALA A 56 -2.25 2.94 -7.09
CA ALA A 56 -1.24 1.96 -7.50
C ALA A 56 -1.59 0.55 -7.04
N VAL A 57 -2.06 0.40 -5.79
CA VAL A 57 -2.58 -0.87 -5.25
C VAL A 57 -3.81 -1.31 -6.04
N LEU A 58 -4.85 -0.46 -6.12
CA LEU A 58 -6.11 -0.80 -6.77
C LEU A 58 -5.97 -1.13 -8.26
N ALA A 59 -5.00 -0.53 -8.96
CA ALA A 59 -4.71 -0.82 -10.37
C ALA A 59 -3.82 -2.06 -10.57
N GLY A 60 -3.38 -2.74 -9.49
CA GLY A 60 -2.45 -3.86 -9.57
C GLY A 60 -1.05 -3.47 -10.05
N ARG A 61 -0.64 -2.21 -9.82
CA ARG A 61 0.65 -1.64 -10.29
C ARG A 61 1.67 -1.44 -9.18
N LEU A 62 1.27 -1.41 -7.89
CA LEU A 62 2.21 -1.30 -6.78
C LEU A 62 3.23 -2.45 -6.83
N ASN A 63 4.51 -2.11 -6.70
CA ASN A 63 5.63 -3.07 -6.73
C ASN A 63 5.69 -3.93 -8.01
N VAL A 64 5.12 -3.48 -9.13
CA VAL A 64 5.32 -4.10 -10.45
C VAL A 64 6.57 -3.51 -11.10
N VAL A 65 7.58 -4.36 -11.32
CA VAL A 65 8.83 -4.00 -11.99
C VAL A 65 8.83 -4.44 -13.45
N THR A 66 9.48 -3.64 -14.31
CA THR A 66 9.70 -3.96 -15.73
C THR A 66 11.16 -4.32 -15.93
N CYS A 67 11.45 -5.49 -16.53
CA CYS A 67 12.83 -5.88 -16.82
C CYS A 67 13.40 -5.04 -17.98
N PRO A 68 14.51 -4.29 -17.78
CA PRO A 68 15.05 -3.39 -18.80
C PRO A 68 15.58 -4.14 -20.04
N ALA A 69 15.96 -5.41 -19.91
CA ALA A 69 16.51 -6.21 -21.00
C ALA A 69 15.46 -6.92 -21.88
N CYS A 70 14.21 -7.06 -21.43
CA CYS A 70 13.19 -7.82 -22.19
C CYS A 70 11.74 -7.30 -22.07
N GLY A 71 11.52 -6.16 -21.42
CA GLY A 71 10.19 -5.55 -21.23
C GLY A 71 9.21 -6.32 -20.35
N ARG A 72 9.55 -7.55 -19.91
CA ARG A 72 8.66 -8.37 -19.08
C ARG A 72 8.37 -7.69 -17.74
N ARG A 73 7.09 -7.43 -17.48
CA ARG A 73 6.58 -6.93 -16.19
C ARG A 73 6.34 -8.08 -15.21
N ALA A 74 6.64 -7.87 -13.93
CA ALA A 74 6.36 -8.81 -12.86
C ALA A 74 6.16 -8.09 -11.52
N GLN A 75 5.26 -8.58 -10.68
CA GLN A 75 5.16 -8.12 -9.29
C GLN A 75 6.37 -8.61 -8.48
N ALA A 76 7.04 -7.69 -7.79
CA ALA A 76 8.08 -8.04 -6.83
C ALA A 76 7.44 -8.76 -5.63
N ARG A 77 7.89 -9.99 -5.36
CA ARG A 77 7.38 -10.84 -4.28
C ARG A 77 7.99 -10.46 -2.93
N ARG A 78 7.85 -9.19 -2.53
CA ARG A 78 8.22 -8.66 -1.22
C ARG A 78 6.97 -8.26 -0.43
N PRO A 79 6.87 -8.61 0.87
CA PRO A 79 5.87 -8.03 1.75
C PRO A 79 6.10 -6.54 1.97
N PHE A 80 5.04 -5.83 2.35
CA PHE A 80 5.08 -4.41 2.69
C PHE A 80 3.98 -4.07 3.69
N VAL A 81 4.10 -2.93 4.37
CA VAL A 81 3.06 -2.38 5.24
C VAL A 81 2.27 -1.32 4.48
N TYR A 82 0.95 -1.41 4.54
CA TYR A 82 0.00 -0.45 3.98
C TYR A 82 -0.72 0.30 5.10
N SER A 83 -0.67 1.62 5.07
CA SER A 83 -1.28 2.53 6.04
C SER A 83 -2.24 3.49 5.31
N ASP A 84 -3.51 3.43 5.68
CA ASP A 84 -4.57 4.34 5.29
C ASP A 84 -5.31 4.84 6.55
N PRO A 85 -4.70 5.78 7.32
CA PRO A 85 -5.29 6.31 8.54
C PRO A 85 -6.69 6.93 8.34
N PRO A 86 -7.00 7.64 7.23
CA PRO A 86 -8.37 8.12 6.95
C PRO A 86 -9.44 7.03 6.88
N ASN A 87 -9.06 5.79 6.53
CA ASN A 87 -9.97 4.64 6.51
C ASN A 87 -9.73 3.67 7.69
N HIS A 88 -8.96 4.07 8.71
CA HIS A 88 -8.56 3.25 9.86
C HIS A 88 -7.95 1.88 9.49
N LEU A 89 -7.30 1.78 8.33
CA LEU A 89 -6.73 0.55 7.81
C LEU A 89 -5.20 0.58 7.94
N LEU A 90 -4.66 -0.33 8.75
CA LEU A 90 -3.24 -0.67 8.79
C LEU A 90 -3.10 -2.16 8.51
N ALA A 91 -2.22 -2.52 7.57
CA ALA A 91 -2.05 -3.91 7.17
C ALA A 91 -0.60 -4.26 6.83
N TYR A 92 -0.16 -5.42 7.32
CA TYR A 92 0.96 -6.15 6.71
C TYR A 92 0.43 -6.95 5.53
N VAL A 93 1.05 -6.78 4.37
CA VAL A 93 0.58 -7.35 3.10
C VAL A 93 1.62 -8.33 2.60
N HIS A 94 1.34 -9.62 2.74
CA HIS A 94 2.11 -10.67 2.09
C HIS A 94 1.75 -10.71 0.59
N PRO A 95 2.72 -10.74 -0.35
CA PRO A 95 2.46 -10.56 -1.77
C PRO A 95 1.85 -11.79 -2.46
N ARG A 96 1.71 -12.90 -1.73
CA ARG A 96 1.03 -14.13 -2.20
C ARG A 96 -0.19 -14.41 -1.35
N ASP A 97 -1.27 -14.77 -2.01
CA ASP A 97 -2.51 -15.34 -1.51
C ASP A 97 -2.35 -16.81 -1.09
N ASN A 98 -1.61 -17.59 -1.87
CA ASN A 98 -1.48 -19.05 -1.76
C ASN A 98 -0.51 -19.55 -0.66
N VAL A 99 -0.37 -18.81 0.43
CA VAL A 99 0.41 -19.25 1.60
C VAL A 99 -0.36 -20.38 2.33
N PRO A 100 0.27 -21.56 2.58
CA PRO A 100 -0.34 -22.64 3.36
C PRO A 100 -0.73 -22.20 4.77
N ARG A 101 -1.75 -22.83 5.34
CA ARG A 101 -2.34 -22.46 6.64
C ARG A 101 -1.29 -22.29 7.76
N GLU A 102 -0.45 -23.29 7.99
CA GLU A 102 0.64 -23.26 8.98
C GLU A 102 1.59 -22.06 8.77
N GLY A 103 1.86 -21.72 7.51
CA GLY A 103 2.68 -20.57 7.15
C GLY A 103 1.99 -19.22 7.42
N ARG A 104 0.66 -19.16 7.31
CA ARG A 104 -0.13 -17.97 7.68
C ARG A 104 -0.12 -17.78 9.19
N GLU A 105 -0.44 -18.83 9.95
CA GLU A 105 -0.44 -18.84 11.42
C GLU A 105 0.93 -18.44 11.98
N LEU A 106 2.03 -18.91 11.38
CA LEU A 106 3.40 -18.52 11.77
C LEU A 106 3.75 -17.05 11.46
N ILE A 107 3.19 -16.48 10.38
CA ILE A 107 3.37 -15.06 10.03
C ILE A 107 2.57 -14.19 11.00
N GLU A 108 1.31 -14.55 11.25
CA GLU A 108 0.40 -13.84 12.16
C GLU A 108 0.93 -13.82 13.60
N ALA A 109 1.39 -14.97 14.12
CA ALA A 109 1.93 -15.06 15.48
C ALA A 109 3.17 -14.17 15.69
N LYS A 110 4.08 -14.10 14.69
CA LYS A 110 5.28 -13.25 14.77
C LYS A 110 4.96 -11.77 14.65
N LEU A 111 4.04 -11.39 13.75
CA LEU A 111 3.64 -10.00 13.58
C LEU A 111 2.90 -9.48 14.82
N ARG A 112 2.14 -10.35 15.51
CA ARG A 112 1.53 -10.04 16.80
C ARG A 112 2.57 -9.69 17.85
N ASP A 113 3.57 -10.55 18.07
CA ASP A 113 4.68 -10.31 19.01
C ASP A 113 5.45 -9.01 18.69
N VAL A 114 5.70 -8.71 17.42
CA VAL A 114 6.29 -7.42 17.00
C VAL A 114 5.35 -6.25 17.36
N TYR A 115 4.07 -6.32 16.99
CA TYR A 115 3.11 -5.24 17.22
C TYR A 115 2.89 -4.96 18.72
N GLU A 116 2.73 -6.01 19.53
CA GLU A 116 2.59 -5.91 20.99
C GLU A 116 3.80 -5.22 21.63
N ARG A 117 5.03 -5.55 21.22
CA ARG A 117 6.24 -4.87 21.70
C ARG A 117 6.32 -3.40 21.33
N VAL A 118 5.73 -2.99 20.20
CA VAL A 118 5.67 -1.56 19.83
C VAL A 118 4.57 -0.86 20.63
N ALA A 119 3.38 -1.45 20.75
CA ALA A 119 2.27 -0.90 21.52
C ALA A 119 2.56 -0.79 23.02
N GLN A 120 3.40 -1.68 23.57
CA GLN A 120 3.82 -1.69 24.97
C GLN A 120 4.98 -0.73 25.29
N ARG A 121 5.64 -0.13 24.28
CA ARG A 121 6.60 0.95 24.51
C ARG A 121 5.83 2.26 24.62
N PRO A 122 5.79 2.91 25.81
CA PRO A 122 5.23 4.25 25.90
C PRO A 122 6.03 5.17 24.98
N GLY A 123 5.36 5.96 24.15
CA GLY A 123 6.04 7.00 23.40
C GLY A 123 6.74 7.95 24.37
N GLU A 124 7.96 8.38 24.05
CA GLU A 124 8.69 9.42 24.77
C GLU A 124 8.02 10.80 24.54
N ALA A 125 6.82 10.95 25.09
CA ALA A 125 6.20 12.23 25.35
C ALA A 125 6.83 12.82 26.63
N GLY A 126 7.13 14.12 26.60
CA GLY A 126 8.04 14.78 27.54
C GLY A 126 7.74 14.58 29.04
N GLU A 127 8.81 14.67 29.82
CA GLU A 127 8.81 14.53 31.28
C GLU A 127 7.76 15.41 31.98
N GLY A 128 6.96 14.79 32.85
CA GLY A 128 6.07 15.45 33.80
C GLY A 128 5.78 14.48 34.96
N PRO A 129 6.08 14.83 36.23
CA PRO A 129 6.11 13.84 37.31
C PRO A 129 4.77 13.64 38.04
N GLY A 130 4.51 12.40 38.45
CA GLY A 130 3.47 12.01 39.42
C GLY A 130 2.31 11.22 38.81
N SER A 131 1.79 10.16 39.44
CA SER A 131 2.22 9.46 40.66
C SER A 131 1.64 8.03 40.69
N ALA A 132 2.20 7.15 41.53
CA ALA A 132 1.77 5.75 41.68
C ALA A 132 0.33 5.58 42.21
N VAL A 133 -0.29 4.41 42.01
CA VAL A 133 -0.69 3.42 43.06
C VAL A 133 -0.78 2.01 42.43
N GLU A 134 -0.52 0.97 43.23
CA GLU A 134 -0.69 -0.47 42.95
C GLU A 134 -2.19 -0.91 43.08
N GLN A 135 -2.65 -2.17 43.13
CA GLN A 135 -2.10 -3.54 43.08
C GLN A 135 -3.26 -4.51 42.69
N GLY A 136 -3.00 -5.75 42.24
CA GLY A 136 -4.03 -6.82 42.22
C GLY A 136 -3.95 -7.83 41.08
N ALA A 137 -3.99 -9.14 41.40
CA ALA A 137 -3.93 -10.23 40.43
C ALA A 137 -5.01 -11.28 40.71
N GLU A 138 -5.83 -11.60 39.70
CA GLU A 138 -6.72 -12.77 39.63
C GLU A 138 -6.78 -13.26 38.17
N THR A 139 -6.94 -14.57 37.95
CA THR A 139 -6.88 -15.22 36.63
C THR A 139 -8.24 -15.74 36.16
N PRO A 140 -8.71 -15.34 34.96
CA PRO A 140 -9.61 -16.11 34.10
C PRO A 140 -8.83 -16.66 32.88
N ASP A 141 -8.76 -17.98 32.68
CA ASP A 141 -9.76 -18.85 32.03
C ASP A 141 -9.78 -18.76 30.50
N GLU A 142 -9.50 -19.89 29.84
CA GLU A 142 -9.26 -20.03 28.39
C GLU A 142 -10.56 -19.91 27.56
N GLY A 143 -11.71 -19.68 28.22
CA GLY A 143 -13.01 -19.46 27.60
C GLY A 143 -13.18 -18.12 26.86
N GLU A 144 -12.26 -17.17 27.03
CA GLU A 144 -12.32 -15.87 26.36
C GLU A 144 -11.72 -15.86 24.93
N MET A 145 -12.48 -16.40 23.98
CA MET A 145 -12.58 -15.80 22.62
C MET A 145 -13.24 -14.39 22.69
N ALA A 146 -13.63 -13.97 23.89
CA ALA A 146 -14.88 -13.28 24.18
C ALA A 146 -14.70 -11.91 24.83
N ALA A 147 -13.49 -11.55 25.26
CA ALA A 147 -13.06 -10.14 25.36
C ALA A 147 -12.89 -9.53 23.95
N SER A 148 -13.94 -9.63 23.11
CA SER A 148 -14.14 -9.02 21.78
C SER A 148 -14.14 -7.47 21.83
N LEU A 149 -13.73 -6.94 22.99
CA LEU A 149 -14.44 -5.91 23.72
C LEU A 149 -13.58 -5.13 24.71
N ALA A 150 -12.25 -5.35 24.68
CA ALA A 150 -11.31 -4.21 24.77
C ALA A 150 -11.41 -3.28 23.52
N ALA A 151 -12.41 -3.51 22.66
CA ALA A 151 -13.09 -2.47 21.89
C ALA A 151 -13.18 -1.14 22.65
N ALA A 152 -13.09 -0.05 21.90
CA ALA A 152 -13.33 1.31 22.39
C ALA A 152 -12.39 1.83 23.50
N VAL A 153 -11.22 1.20 23.73
CA VAL A 153 -10.20 1.65 24.69
C VAL A 153 -9.03 2.38 23.99
N ARG A 154 -9.18 3.53 23.32
CA ARG A 154 -10.08 4.69 23.54
C ARG A 154 -10.32 5.48 22.25
N GLY A 155 -11.58 5.83 22.00
CA GLY A 155 -11.92 6.78 20.94
C GLY A 155 -11.29 8.16 21.15
N ALA A 156 -10.84 8.78 20.05
CA ALA A 156 -10.51 10.21 19.95
C ALA A 156 -9.28 10.75 20.71
N SER A 157 -8.18 9.99 20.85
CA SER A 157 -6.83 10.59 20.97
C SER A 157 -5.68 9.60 20.71
N GLY A 158 -5.08 9.62 19.52
CA GLY A 158 -3.67 9.21 19.31
C GLY A 158 -3.30 7.72 19.25
N GLU A 159 -4.24 6.77 19.36
CA GLU A 159 -3.91 5.34 19.35
C GLU A 159 -3.70 4.74 17.94
N ILE A 160 -2.83 3.72 17.86
CA ILE A 160 -2.42 3.04 16.62
C ILE A 160 -3.53 2.08 16.16
N PRO A 161 -3.96 2.11 14.88
CA PRO A 161 -4.96 1.19 14.36
C PRO A 161 -4.45 -0.26 14.30
N PRO A 162 -5.32 -1.28 14.53
CA PRO A 162 -4.90 -2.67 14.62
C PRO A 162 -4.30 -3.18 13.31
N LEU A 163 -3.10 -3.77 13.39
CA LEU A 163 -2.39 -4.34 12.25
C LEU A 163 -3.07 -5.60 11.72
N GLN A 164 -3.67 -5.51 10.53
CA GLN A 164 -4.25 -6.66 9.83
C GLN A 164 -3.17 -7.43 9.05
N VAL A 165 -3.32 -8.75 8.91
CA VAL A 165 -2.43 -9.57 8.07
C VAL A 165 -3.19 -10.00 6.82
N ILE A 166 -2.70 -9.61 5.65
CA ILE A 166 -3.36 -9.78 4.36
C ILE A 166 -2.49 -10.64 3.44
N PHE A 167 -3.11 -11.56 2.69
CA PHE A 167 -2.45 -12.45 1.75
C PHE A 167 -2.91 -12.17 0.31
N GLY A 168 -2.07 -11.48 -0.46
CA GLY A 168 -2.32 -11.07 -1.84
C GLY A 168 -2.85 -9.64 -1.98
N LEU A 169 -2.55 -8.99 -3.12
CA LEU A 169 -3.01 -7.62 -3.40
C LEU A 169 -4.52 -7.54 -3.63
N ASP A 170 -5.16 -8.59 -4.13
CA ASP A 170 -6.60 -8.58 -4.39
C ASP A 170 -7.41 -8.49 -3.09
N GLN A 171 -6.97 -9.19 -2.02
CA GLN A 171 -7.58 -9.09 -0.69
C GLN A 171 -7.40 -7.68 -0.10
N LEU A 172 -6.22 -7.06 -0.28
CA LEU A 172 -5.99 -5.66 0.11
C LEU A 172 -6.91 -4.71 -0.68
N ALA A 173 -7.05 -4.92 -1.99
CA ALA A 173 -7.89 -4.10 -2.85
C ALA A 173 -9.38 -4.21 -2.47
N LEU A 174 -9.85 -5.38 -2.02
CA LEU A 174 -11.21 -5.54 -1.48
C LEU A 174 -11.42 -4.69 -0.23
N LEU A 175 -10.50 -4.73 0.74
CA LEU A 175 -10.59 -3.95 1.98
C LEU A 175 -10.53 -2.43 1.71
N ILE A 176 -9.64 -1.99 0.82
CA ILE A 176 -9.60 -0.58 0.38
C ILE A 176 -10.95 -0.18 -0.23
N ASN A 177 -11.49 -0.96 -1.19
CA ASN A 177 -12.77 -0.62 -1.85
C ASN A 177 -13.98 -0.65 -0.91
N ALA A 178 -13.90 -1.31 0.25
CA ALA A 178 -14.95 -1.29 1.26
C ALA A 178 -15.03 0.05 2.00
N GLY A 179 -13.90 0.74 2.22
CA GLY A 179 -13.86 2.08 2.81
C GLY A 179 -14.18 3.24 1.85
N LEU A 180 -14.02 3.03 0.53
CA LEU A 180 -14.16 4.10 -0.47
C LEU A 180 -15.60 4.32 -0.97
N SER A 181 -15.99 5.61 -1.04
CA SER A 181 -17.18 6.04 -1.78
C SER A 181 -17.06 5.75 -3.29
N GLN A 182 -18.19 5.74 -4.01
CA GLN A 182 -18.20 5.42 -5.45
C GLN A 182 -17.34 6.37 -6.31
N ASP A 183 -17.15 7.61 -5.86
CA ASP A 183 -16.37 8.65 -6.54
C ASP A 183 -14.86 8.55 -6.26
N GLU A 184 -14.48 7.85 -5.18
CA GLU A 184 -13.10 7.60 -4.80
C GLU A 184 -12.59 6.23 -5.25
N ARG A 185 -13.47 5.30 -5.59
CA ARG A 185 -13.07 4.02 -6.22
C ARG A 185 -12.26 4.25 -7.49
N LEU A 186 -11.47 3.25 -7.87
CA LEU A 186 -10.62 3.31 -9.05
C LEU A 186 -11.41 3.65 -10.32
N GLY A 187 -11.11 4.82 -10.90
CA GLY A 187 -11.32 5.13 -12.30
C GLY A 187 -10.08 4.78 -13.12
N LYS A 188 -10.28 4.47 -14.40
CA LYS A 188 -9.21 4.35 -15.38
C LYS A 188 -9.64 4.86 -16.76
N ILE A 189 -8.71 5.45 -17.49
CA ILE A 189 -8.86 5.84 -18.91
C ILE A 189 -7.62 5.37 -19.68
N ALA A 190 -7.81 4.97 -20.93
CA ALA A 190 -6.74 4.60 -21.86
C ALA A 190 -6.70 5.58 -23.03
N LEU A 191 -5.58 6.26 -23.21
CA LEU A 191 -5.27 7.03 -24.43
C LEU A 191 -4.45 6.12 -25.34
N ARG A 192 -4.92 5.87 -26.57
CA ARG A 192 -4.30 4.90 -27.48
C ARG A 192 -3.87 5.55 -28.78
N THR A 193 -2.73 5.12 -29.30
CA THR A 193 -2.28 5.45 -30.66
C THR A 193 -1.63 4.24 -31.33
N GLN A 194 -1.78 4.14 -32.65
CA GLN A 194 -1.05 3.20 -33.50
C GLN A 194 0.17 3.87 -34.14
N SER A 195 0.46 5.13 -33.82
CA SER A 195 1.65 5.82 -34.34
C SER A 195 2.92 5.09 -33.93
N ARG A 196 3.79 4.86 -34.91
CA ARG A 196 5.16 4.35 -34.71
C ARG A 196 6.17 5.47 -34.43
N SER A 197 5.75 6.74 -34.40
CA SER A 197 6.63 7.88 -34.12
C SER A 197 6.88 8.04 -32.62
N THR A 198 8.12 7.83 -32.19
CA THR A 198 8.57 8.04 -30.80
C THR A 198 8.26 9.45 -30.31
N ALA A 199 8.37 10.47 -31.17
CA ALA A 199 8.05 11.85 -30.82
C ALA A 199 6.56 12.05 -30.50
N GLN A 200 5.65 11.45 -31.29
CA GLN A 200 4.21 11.53 -31.05
C GLN A 200 3.79 10.73 -29.80
N ARG A 201 4.39 9.55 -29.59
CA ARG A 201 4.17 8.74 -28.37
C ARG A 201 4.63 9.49 -27.11
N GLY A 202 5.85 10.04 -27.13
CA GLY A 202 6.40 10.85 -26.05
C GLY A 202 5.56 12.09 -25.74
N GLN A 203 5.13 12.83 -26.78
CA GLN A 203 4.23 13.98 -26.60
C GLN A 203 2.90 13.58 -25.94
N MET A 204 2.29 12.45 -26.36
CA MET A 204 1.05 11.96 -25.75
C MET A 204 1.26 11.57 -24.28
N PHE A 205 2.37 10.91 -23.96
CA PHE A 205 2.74 10.56 -22.58
C PHE A 205 3.00 11.79 -21.71
N ASP A 206 3.73 12.79 -22.21
CA ASP A 206 4.02 14.02 -21.47
C ASP A 206 2.75 14.84 -21.18
N ILE A 207 1.80 14.91 -22.11
CA ILE A 207 0.49 15.53 -21.90
C ILE A 207 -0.28 14.77 -20.81
N ALA A 208 -0.37 13.43 -20.94
CA ALA A 208 -1.04 12.58 -19.95
C ALA A 208 -0.40 12.70 -18.56
N ARG A 209 0.93 12.75 -18.47
CA ARG A 209 1.70 12.91 -17.23
C ARG A 209 1.45 14.27 -16.56
N ARG A 210 1.32 15.35 -17.34
CA ARG A 210 0.96 16.68 -16.82
C ARG A 210 -0.45 16.68 -16.23
N LEU A 211 -1.43 16.17 -16.98
CA LEU A 211 -2.82 16.01 -16.52
C LEU A 211 -2.91 15.12 -15.26
N ALA A 212 -2.19 13.99 -15.25
CA ALA A 212 -2.14 13.09 -14.12
C ALA A 212 -1.58 13.79 -12.86
N ARG A 213 -0.49 14.54 -12.98
CA ARG A 213 0.10 15.29 -11.87
C ARG A 213 -0.85 16.35 -11.30
N GLU A 214 -1.47 17.15 -12.17
CA GLU A 214 -2.43 18.19 -11.78
C GLU A 214 -3.65 17.60 -11.07
N MET A 215 -4.16 16.48 -11.57
CA MET A 215 -5.31 15.77 -11.00
C MET A 215 -4.93 14.78 -9.89
N GLN A 216 -3.67 14.69 -9.45
CA GLN A 216 -3.19 13.68 -8.49
C GLN A 216 -3.52 12.22 -8.87
N CYS A 217 -3.50 11.90 -10.16
CA CYS A 217 -3.62 10.55 -10.72
C CYS A 217 -2.24 9.94 -11.03
N ILE A 218 -2.19 8.61 -11.23
CA ILE A 218 -1.03 7.88 -11.75
C ILE A 218 -1.13 7.80 -13.27
N VAL A 219 0.02 7.84 -13.95
CA VAL A 219 0.16 7.52 -15.39
C VAL A 219 1.07 6.31 -15.57
N GLU A 220 0.72 5.44 -16.53
CA GLU A 220 1.44 4.20 -16.88
C GLU A 220 1.45 4.06 -18.40
N GLU A 221 2.58 3.64 -18.97
CA GLU A 221 2.67 3.30 -20.38
C GLU A 221 2.68 1.78 -20.62
N GLU A 222 2.09 1.38 -21.74
CA GLU A 222 1.96 -0.01 -22.17
C GLU A 222 2.01 -0.09 -23.69
N GLU A 223 3.06 -0.70 -24.23
CA GLU A 223 3.16 -1.03 -25.65
C GLU A 223 2.82 -2.50 -25.87
N GLN A 224 1.79 -2.75 -26.68
CA GLN A 224 1.32 -4.10 -27.00
C GLN A 224 1.10 -4.22 -28.51
N GLY A 225 2.03 -4.94 -29.17
CA GLY A 225 2.07 -5.03 -30.63
C GLY A 225 2.28 -3.64 -31.24
N GLU A 226 1.35 -3.20 -32.09
CA GLU A 226 1.41 -1.88 -32.72
C GLU A 226 0.74 -0.77 -31.91
N THR A 227 0.04 -1.10 -30.82
CA THR A 227 -0.71 -0.13 -30.02
C THR A 227 0.13 0.36 -28.85
N TYR A 228 0.41 1.66 -28.81
CA TYR A 228 0.94 2.35 -27.64
C TYR A 228 -0.22 2.93 -26.83
N THR A 229 -0.35 2.50 -25.57
CA THR A 229 -1.40 2.92 -24.65
C THR A 229 -0.78 3.69 -23.48
N VAL A 230 -1.33 4.85 -23.17
CA VAL A 230 -1.07 5.58 -21.94
C VAL A 230 -2.31 5.48 -21.06
N TRP A 231 -2.18 4.79 -19.94
CA TRP A 231 -3.22 4.64 -18.94
C TRP A 231 -3.11 5.75 -17.90
N LEU A 232 -4.25 6.31 -17.50
CA LEU A 232 -4.35 7.11 -16.27
C LEU A 232 -5.26 6.39 -15.27
N TYR A 233 -4.82 6.33 -14.01
CA TYR A 233 -5.49 5.68 -12.89
C TYR A 233 -5.66 6.66 -11.73
N GLY A 234 -6.81 6.69 -11.08
CA GLY A 234 -7.07 7.60 -9.97
C GLY A 234 -8.49 7.51 -9.41
N PRO A 235 -8.92 8.45 -8.56
CA PRO A 235 -10.31 8.58 -8.11
C PRO A 235 -11.26 8.68 -9.31
N ARG A 236 -12.36 7.94 -9.28
CA ARG A 236 -13.37 7.94 -10.36
C ARG A 236 -13.88 9.34 -10.70
N ARG A 237 -14.07 10.23 -9.71
CA ARG A 237 -14.49 11.63 -9.97
C ARG A 237 -13.50 12.40 -10.84
N GLN A 238 -12.20 12.21 -10.61
CA GLN A 238 -11.12 12.91 -11.31
C GLN A 238 -10.91 12.34 -12.71
N ILE A 239 -10.89 11.02 -12.85
CA ILE A 239 -10.84 10.35 -14.16
C ILE A 239 -12.07 10.72 -15.00
N GLY A 240 -13.26 10.78 -14.39
CA GLY A 240 -14.47 11.26 -15.06
C GLY A 240 -14.40 12.73 -15.50
N ALA A 241 -13.72 13.60 -14.75
CA ALA A 241 -13.47 14.97 -15.16
C ALA A 241 -12.50 15.05 -16.35
N ILE A 242 -11.41 14.27 -16.34
CA ILE A 242 -10.48 14.14 -17.48
C ILE A 242 -11.23 13.64 -18.72
N MET A 243 -12.06 12.60 -18.60
CA MET A 243 -12.86 12.07 -19.71
C MET A 243 -13.79 13.13 -20.31
N ARG A 244 -14.44 13.96 -19.49
CA ARG A 244 -15.29 15.07 -19.97
C ARG A 244 -14.49 16.19 -20.63
N ALA A 245 -13.28 16.47 -20.14
CA ALA A 245 -12.40 17.50 -20.73
C ALA A 245 -11.81 17.06 -22.08
N LEU A 246 -11.57 15.75 -22.27
CA LEU A 246 -11.07 15.15 -23.51
C LEU A 246 -12.18 14.77 -24.50
N ALA A 247 -13.45 14.81 -24.09
CA ALA A 247 -14.57 14.55 -24.99
C ALA A 247 -14.61 15.60 -26.11
N PRO A 248 -14.88 15.20 -27.38
CA PRO A 248 -15.09 16.15 -28.45
C PRO A 248 -16.20 17.13 -28.06
N ARG A 249 -15.91 18.43 -28.11
CA ARG A 249 -16.96 19.44 -28.09
C ARG A 249 -17.65 19.40 -29.45
N GLY A 250 -18.90 18.94 -29.45
CA GLY A 250 -19.79 19.07 -30.62
C GLY A 250 -20.20 20.52 -30.84
#